data_AF-A0A173V2H4-F1
#
_entry.id   AF-A0A173V2H4-F1
#
_cell.length_a   1.000
_cell.length_b   1.000
_cell.length_c   1.000
_cell.angle_alpha   90.00
_cell.angle_beta   90.00
_cell.angle_gamma   90.00
#
_symmetry.space_group_name_H-M   'P 1'
#
loop_
_entity.id
_entity.type
_entity.pdbx_description
1 polymer ?
#
loop_
_entity_poly.entity_id
_entity_poly.type
_entity_poly.pdbx_seq_one_letter_code
_entity_poly.pdbx_strand_id
1 'polypeptide(L)'
;MFTVIQIDRPDIVTTEMKKLSLSSQEPFTLFICLLINCISLFLVARFTKQIFEWIELSESPFIPQISNQINKISAALFVYIIVPTGSVNEINLSSVVLGIVIVLVLYCLSAVFKYGCSLQKEVDGML
;
A
#
# COMPACT_ATOMS: atom_id res chain seq x y z
N MET A 1 -1.44 -57.81 -35.70
CA MET A 1 -2.40 -56.68 -35.68
C MET A 1 -2.15 -55.92 -34.39
N PHE A 2 -1.33 -54.85 -34.46
CA PHE A 2 -0.96 -54.06 -33.28
C PHE A 2 -2.00 -52.95 -33.10
N THR A 3 -2.76 -53.01 -32.01
CA THR A 3 -3.72 -51.97 -31.64
C THR A 3 -2.94 -50.82 -31.01
N VAL A 4 -2.79 -49.72 -31.75
CA VAL A 4 -2.27 -48.46 -31.22
C VAL A 4 -3.36 -47.88 -30.31
N ILE A 5 -3.13 -47.93 -29.00
CA ILE A 5 -3.98 -47.23 -28.03
C ILE A 5 -3.62 -45.74 -28.13
N GLN A 6 -4.39 -44.98 -28.91
CA GLN A 6 -4.37 -43.53 -28.83
C GLN A 6 -5.04 -43.12 -27.52
N ILE A 7 -4.22 -42.73 -26.53
CA ILE A 7 -4.68 -42.04 -25.32
C ILE A 7 -4.96 -40.59 -25.73
N ASP A 8 -6.12 -40.35 -26.34
CA ASP A 8 -6.68 -39.02 -26.53
C ASP A 8 -7.33 -38.59 -25.20
N ARG A 9 -6.54 -38.01 -24.28
CA ARG A 9 -7.07 -37.28 -23.11
C ARG A 9 -6.72 -35.80 -23.24
N PRO A 10 -7.56 -35.01 -23.94
CA PRO A 10 -7.37 -33.57 -24.04
C PRO A 10 -7.32 -32.87 -22.67
N ASP A 11 -7.92 -33.46 -21.64
CA ASP A 11 -7.98 -32.92 -20.27
C ASP A 11 -6.62 -32.86 -19.56
N ILE A 12 -5.72 -33.83 -19.80
CA ILE A 12 -4.40 -33.86 -19.13
C ILE A 12 -3.52 -32.77 -19.74
N VAL A 13 -3.52 -32.67 -21.07
CA VAL A 13 -2.73 -31.68 -21.80
C VAL A 13 -3.22 -30.26 -21.49
N THR A 14 -4.54 -30.02 -21.45
CA THR A 14 -5.07 -28.70 -21.07
C THR A 14 -4.82 -28.36 -19.61
N THR A 15 -4.84 -29.32 -18.69
CA THR A 15 -4.53 -29.09 -17.26
C THR A 15 -3.06 -28.74 -17.06
N GLU A 16 -2.14 -29.44 -17.72
CA GLU A 16 -0.71 -29.17 -17.64
C GLU A 16 -0.35 -27.86 -18.35
N MET A 17 -0.95 -27.55 -19.51
CA MET A 17 -0.77 -26.24 -20.17
C MET A 17 -1.32 -25.08 -19.33
N LYS A 18 -2.44 -25.28 -18.61
CA LYS A 18 -3.00 -24.30 -17.69
C LYS A 18 -2.14 -24.10 -16.45
N LYS A 19 -1.52 -25.17 -15.92
CA LYS A 19 -0.53 -25.08 -14.83
C LYS A 19 0.74 -24.35 -15.27
N LEU A 20 1.22 -24.63 -16.48
CA LEU A 20 2.43 -24.00 -17.01
C LEU A 20 2.21 -22.50 -17.28
N SER A 21 1.03 -22.12 -17.78
CA SER A 21 0.67 -20.71 -17.94
C SER A 21 0.48 -20.00 -16.60
N LEU A 22 -0.18 -20.63 -15.62
CA LEU A 22 -0.27 -20.13 -14.24
C LEU A 22 1.11 -19.92 -13.61
N SER A 23 2.00 -20.90 -13.75
CA SER A 23 3.37 -20.87 -13.22
C SER A 23 4.21 -19.73 -13.78
N SER A 24 3.98 -19.33 -15.04
CA SER A 24 4.68 -18.19 -15.66
C SER A 24 4.09 -16.82 -15.28
N GLN A 25 2.79 -16.79 -14.92
CA GLN A 25 2.08 -15.56 -14.53
C GLN A 25 2.37 -15.17 -13.08
N GLU A 26 2.58 -16.14 -12.19
CA GLU A 26 2.95 -15.95 -10.78
C GLU A 26 4.17 -15.03 -10.56
N PRO A 27 5.34 -15.23 -11.20
CA PRO A 27 6.51 -14.38 -10.97
C PRO A 27 6.30 -12.95 -11.49
N PHE A 28 5.56 -12.77 -12.60
CA PHE A 28 5.28 -11.44 -13.13
C PHE A 28 4.33 -10.65 -12.20
N THR A 29 3.28 -11.29 -11.71
CA THR A 29 2.36 -10.68 -10.73
C THR A 29 3.10 -10.33 -9.44
N LEU A 30 3.92 -11.23 -8.90
CA LEU A 30 4.74 -10.95 -7.71
C LEU A 30 5.71 -9.78 -7.93
N PHE A 31 6.32 -9.69 -9.11
CA PHE A 31 7.20 -8.58 -9.46
C PHE A 31 6.45 -7.24 -9.46
N ILE A 32 5.26 -7.18 -10.06
CA ILE A 32 4.42 -5.96 -10.05
C ILE A 32 4.00 -5.60 -8.61
N CYS A 33 3.58 -6.57 -7.80
CA CYS A 33 3.24 -6.34 -6.40
C CYS A 33 4.43 -5.80 -5.60
N LEU A 34 5.63 -6.35 -5.80
CA LEU A 34 6.86 -5.88 -5.18
C LEU A 34 7.18 -4.44 -5.60
N LEU A 35 7.06 -4.11 -6.89
CA LEU A 35 7.26 -2.75 -7.39
C LEU A 35 6.30 -1.76 -6.74
N ILE A 36 5.01 -2.10 -6.64
CA ILE A 36 4.01 -1.25 -5.99
C ILE A 36 4.41 -1.00 -4.52
N ASN A 37 4.81 -2.05 -3.80
CA ASN A 37 5.23 -1.92 -2.40
C ASN A 37 6.51 -1.09 -2.22
N CYS A 38 7.49 -1.24 -3.11
CA CYS A 38 8.68 -0.38 -3.13
C CYS A 38 8.32 1.09 -3.37
N ILE A 39 7.41 1.36 -4.30
CA ILE A 39 6.92 2.72 -4.58
C ILE A 39 6.18 3.28 -3.36
N SER A 40 5.32 2.49 -2.72
CA SER A 40 4.60 2.91 -1.51
C SER A 40 5.56 3.29 -0.38
N LEU A 41 6.57 2.47 -0.11
CA LEU A 41 7.60 2.79 0.91
C LEU A 41 8.41 4.04 0.55
N PHE A 42 8.78 4.20 -0.72
CA PHE A 42 9.47 5.40 -1.19
C PHE A 42 8.62 6.66 -0.99
N LEU A 43 7.31 6.59 -1.29
CA LEU A 43 6.38 7.70 -1.07
C LEU A 43 6.26 8.04 0.42
N VAL A 44 6.15 7.04 1.30
CA VAL A 44 6.13 7.24 2.76
C VAL A 44 7.38 7.98 3.23
N ALA A 45 8.56 7.53 2.81
CA ALA A 45 9.82 8.18 3.16
C ALA A 45 9.88 9.62 2.64
N ARG A 46 9.49 9.85 1.38
CA ARG A 46 9.47 11.17 0.75
C ARG A 46 8.54 12.15 1.49
N PHE A 47 7.31 11.75 1.77
CA PHE A 47 6.35 12.63 2.44
C PHE A 47 6.72 12.88 3.90
N THR A 48 7.32 11.90 4.57
CA THR A 48 7.86 12.07 5.93
C THR A 48 8.97 13.11 5.93
N LYS A 49 9.91 13.03 4.98
CA LYS A 49 10.95 14.04 4.82
C LYS A 49 10.36 15.43 4.58
N GLN A 50 9.36 15.54 3.72
CA GLN A 50 8.67 16.82 3.49
C GLN A 50 8.07 17.38 4.78
N ILE A 51 7.41 16.55 5.62
CA ILE A 51 6.88 17.01 6.91
C ILE A 51 7.97 17.66 7.77
N PHE A 52 9.14 17.01 7.89
CA PHE A 52 10.24 17.58 8.67
C PHE A 52 10.78 18.88 8.07
N GLU A 53 10.95 18.94 6.75
CA GLU A 53 11.34 20.18 6.05
C GLU A 53 10.34 21.32 6.32
N TRP A 54 9.03 21.04 6.31
CA TRP A 54 8.01 22.03 6.63
C TRP A 54 8.03 22.46 8.10
N ILE A 55 8.25 21.53 9.04
CA ILE A 55 8.35 21.86 10.47
C ILE A 55 9.56 22.75 10.75
N GLU A 56 10.70 22.48 10.13
CA GLU A 56 11.93 23.26 10.32
C GLU A 56 11.80 24.68 9.77
N LEU A 57 11.05 24.86 8.68
CA LEU A 57 10.86 26.16 8.03
C LEU A 57 9.71 26.99 8.60
N SER A 58 8.80 26.39 9.36
CA SER A 58 7.59 27.06 9.85
C SER A 58 7.70 27.45 11.31
N GLU A 59 7.12 28.58 11.68
CA GLU A 59 7.05 29.02 13.09
C GLU A 59 6.18 28.09 13.96
N SER A 60 5.28 27.33 13.32
CA SER A 60 4.36 26.38 13.95
C SER A 60 4.21 25.11 13.11
N PRO A 61 4.05 23.92 13.74
CA PRO A 61 3.76 22.67 13.04
C PRO A 61 2.32 22.60 12.51
N PHE A 62 1.45 23.54 12.85
CA PHE A 62 0.04 23.54 12.43
C PHE A 62 -0.17 24.28 11.12
N ILE A 63 0.45 23.76 10.06
CA ILE A 63 0.20 24.21 8.68
C ILE A 63 -0.58 23.14 7.90
N PRO A 64 -1.49 23.54 6.98
CA PRO A 64 -2.34 22.60 6.25
C PRO A 64 -1.55 21.60 5.39
N GLN A 65 -0.33 21.97 4.97
CA GLN A 65 0.57 21.13 4.21
C GLN A 65 0.93 19.86 4.98
N ILE A 66 1.26 19.96 6.27
CA ILE A 66 1.67 18.81 7.10
C ILE A 66 0.52 17.80 7.22
N SER A 67 -0.69 18.26 7.54
CA SER A 67 -1.86 17.38 7.61
C SER A 67 -2.13 16.65 6.27
N ASN A 68 -1.96 17.36 5.15
CA ASN A 68 -2.12 16.78 3.82
C ASN A 68 -1.05 15.71 3.54
N GLN A 69 0.20 15.92 3.96
CA GLN A 69 1.25 14.91 3.83
C GLN A 69 0.98 13.68 4.70
N ILE A 70 0.48 13.85 5.93
CA ILE A 70 0.08 12.71 6.79
C ILE A 70 -1.01 11.86 6.10
N ASN A 71 -1.99 12.48 5.44
CA ASN A 71 -3.00 11.74 4.67
C ASN A 71 -2.39 10.96 3.50
N LYS A 72 -1.41 11.52 2.80
CA LYS A 72 -0.72 10.83 1.70
C LYS A 72 0.12 9.66 2.22
N ILE A 73 0.78 9.82 3.36
CA ILE A 73 1.50 8.73 4.04
C ILE A 73 0.52 7.61 4.40
N SER A 74 -0.61 7.96 5.00
CA SER A 74 -1.65 6.99 5.37
C SER A 74 -2.17 6.21 4.16
N ALA A 75 -2.44 6.90 3.03
CA ALA A 75 -2.86 6.25 1.80
C ALA A 75 -1.78 5.34 1.19
N ALA A 76 -0.51 5.76 1.19
CA ALA A 76 0.59 4.93 0.70
C ALA A 76 0.81 3.68 1.56
N LEU A 77 0.71 3.81 2.88
CA LEU A 77 0.77 2.67 3.80
C LEU A 77 -0.42 1.73 3.61
N PHE A 78 -1.62 2.25 3.36
CA PHE A 78 -2.78 1.43 3.06
C PHE A 78 -2.56 0.57 1.81
N VAL A 79 -2.05 1.16 0.72
CA VAL A 79 -1.67 0.42 -0.48
C VAL A 79 -0.64 -0.67 -0.16
N TYR A 80 0.37 -0.34 0.66
CA TYR A 80 1.38 -1.32 1.08
C TYR A 80 0.80 -2.52 1.83
N ILE A 81 -0.19 -2.29 2.70
CA ILE A 81 -0.82 -3.35 3.51
C ILE A 81 -1.69 -4.28 2.67
N ILE A 82 -2.44 -3.73 1.70
CA ILE A 82 -3.39 -4.51 0.90
C ILE A 82 -2.74 -5.26 -0.27
N VAL A 83 -1.56 -4.82 -0.74
CA VAL A 83 -0.86 -5.44 -1.87
C VAL A 83 0.00 -6.60 -1.37
N PRO A 84 -0.39 -7.86 -1.65
CA PRO A 84 0.33 -9.02 -1.14
C PRO A 84 1.72 -9.14 -1.77
N THR A 85 2.73 -9.43 -0.95
CA THR A 85 4.12 -9.68 -1.39
C THR A 85 4.43 -11.17 -1.60
N GLY A 86 3.47 -12.05 -1.38
CA GLY A 86 3.64 -13.50 -1.44
C GLY A 86 2.44 -14.23 -2.02
N SER A 87 2.45 -15.56 -1.91
CA SER A 87 1.33 -16.42 -2.27
C SER A 87 0.03 -15.93 -1.63
N VAL A 88 -1.02 -15.76 -2.44
CA VAL A 88 -2.37 -15.37 -1.98
C VAL A 88 -2.95 -16.31 -0.92
N ASN A 89 -2.39 -17.51 -0.75
CA ASN A 89 -2.85 -18.50 0.23
C ASN A 89 -2.33 -18.24 1.67
N GLU A 90 -1.37 -17.33 1.89
CA GLU A 90 -0.77 -17.08 3.21
C GLU A 90 -0.91 -15.62 3.65
N ILE A 91 -2.12 -15.08 3.64
CA ILE A 91 -2.39 -13.75 4.21
C ILE A 91 -2.39 -13.84 5.74
N ASN A 92 -1.41 -13.20 6.39
CA ASN A 92 -1.40 -13.07 7.84
C ASN A 92 -2.42 -12.01 8.28
N LEU A 93 -3.61 -12.46 8.66
CA LEU A 93 -4.73 -11.62 9.07
C LEU A 93 -4.37 -10.70 10.25
N SER A 94 -3.50 -11.16 11.17
CA SER A 94 -3.03 -10.33 12.28
C SER A 94 -2.22 -9.12 11.79
N SER A 95 -1.35 -9.32 10.80
CA SER A 95 -0.56 -8.23 10.21
C SER A 95 -1.43 -7.21 9.49
N VAL A 96 -2.48 -7.69 8.80
CA VAL A 96 -3.45 -6.82 8.11
C VAL A 96 -4.22 -5.97 9.11
N VAL A 97 -4.74 -6.58 10.20
CA VAL A 97 -5.46 -5.85 11.25
C VAL A 97 -4.56 -4.79 11.89
N LEU A 98 -3.31 -5.16 12.23
CA LEU A 98 -2.35 -4.20 12.77
C LEU A 98 -2.07 -3.05 11.80
N GLY A 99 -1.92 -3.36 10.51
CA GLY A 99 -1.75 -2.36 9.46
C GLY A 99 -2.93 -1.38 9.39
N ILE A 100 -4.16 -1.88 9.43
CA ILE A 100 -5.37 -1.04 9.43
C ILE A 100 -5.39 -0.11 10.64
N VAL A 101 -5.03 -0.61 11.83
CA VAL A 101 -4.95 0.22 13.05
C VAL A 101 -3.94 1.35 12.87
N ILE A 102 -2.77 1.07 12.30
CA ILE A 102 -1.74 2.10 12.03
C ILE A 102 -2.28 3.18 11.08
N VAL A 103 -2.96 2.78 10.00
CA VAL A 103 -3.58 3.70 9.03
C VAL A 103 -4.62 4.60 9.72
N LEU A 104 -5.45 4.05 10.59
CA LEU A 104 -6.43 4.81 11.36
C LEU A 104 -5.77 5.83 12.30
N VAL A 105 -4.71 5.44 13.01
CA VAL A 105 -3.95 6.36 13.88
C VAL A 105 -3.39 7.54 13.07
N LEU A 106 -2.86 7.28 11.87
CA LEU A 106 -2.37 8.35 10.99
C LEU A 106 -3.49 9.28 10.51
N TYR A 107 -4.68 8.74 10.21
CA TYR A 107 -5.84 9.58 9.90
C TYR A 107 -6.26 10.45 11.09
N CYS A 108 -6.28 9.90 12.30
CA CYS A 108 -6.54 10.66 13.51
C CYS A 108 -5.51 11.78 13.70
N LEU A 109 -4.23 11.48 13.54
CA LEU A 109 -3.16 12.49 13.59
C LEU A 109 -3.38 13.58 12.53
N SER A 110 -3.69 13.21 11.29
CA SER A 110 -4.00 14.19 10.25
C SER A 110 -5.16 15.11 10.65
N ALA A 111 -6.22 14.58 11.26
CA ALA A 111 -7.37 15.35 11.74
C ALA A 111 -7.00 16.30 12.88
N VAL A 112 -6.18 15.85 13.84
CA VAL A 112 -5.66 16.70 14.93
C VAL A 112 -4.87 17.88 14.36
N PHE A 113 -4.01 17.64 13.37
CA PHE A 113 -3.27 18.72 12.71
C PHE A 113 -4.19 19.68 11.95
N LYS A 114 -5.25 19.19 11.26
CA LYS A 114 -6.24 20.09 10.62
C LYS A 114 -6.94 20.97 11.64
N TYR A 115 -7.34 20.39 12.76
CA TYR A 115 -7.98 21.13 13.83
C TYR A 115 -7.06 22.20 14.42
N GLY A 116 -5.79 21.86 14.69
CA GLY A 116 -4.77 22.83 15.10
C GLY A 116 -4.57 23.97 14.09
N CYS A 117 -4.60 23.67 12.78
CA CYS A 117 -4.55 24.71 11.74
C CYS A 117 -5.76 25.65 11.81
N SER A 118 -6.96 25.12 12.04
CA SER A 118 -8.18 25.93 12.17
C SER A 118 -8.13 26.84 13.39
N LEU A 119 -7.66 26.32 14.53
CA LEU A 119 -7.44 27.10 15.75
C LEU A 119 -6.46 28.24 15.53
N GLN A 120 -5.32 27.96 14.87
CA GLN A 120 -4.31 28.98 14.62
C GLN A 120 -4.85 30.10 13.73
N LYS A 121 -5.64 29.77 12.70
CA LYS A 121 -6.33 30.77 11.86
C LYS A 121 -7.32 31.63 12.62
N GLU A 122 -8.03 31.05 13.59
CA GLU A 122 -8.99 31.79 14.42
C GLU A 122 -8.27 32.82 15.30
N VAL A 123 -7.14 32.43 15.91
CA VAL A 123 -6.30 33.34 16.71
C VAL A 123 -5.67 34.43 15.84
N ASP A 124 -5.08 34.07 14.70
CA ASP A 124 -4.42 35.02 13.81
C ASP A 124 -5.41 35.99 13.13
N GLY A 125 -6.67 35.58 12.95
CA GLY A 125 -7.73 36.45 12.42
C GLY A 125 -8.41 37.33 13.46
N MET A 126 -8.13 37.13 14.75
CA MET A 126 -8.58 37.99 15.86
C MET A 126 -7.55 39.07 16.23
N LEU A 127 -6.35 39.03 15.64
CA LEU A 127 -5.25 40.00 15.77
C LEU A 127 -5.31 41.05 14.65
#